data_AF-A0A7S0DRI4-F1
#
_entry.id   AF-A0A7S0DRI4-F1
#
_cell.length_a   1.000
_cell.length_b   1.000
_cell.length_c   1.000
_cell.angle_alpha   90.00
_cell.angle_beta   90.00
_cell.angle_gamma   90.00
#
_symmetry.space_group_name_H-M   'P 1'
#
loop_
_entity.id
_entity.type
_entity.pdbx_description
1 polymer ?
#
loop_
_entity_poly.entity_id
_entity_poly.type
_entity_poly.pdbx_seq_one_letter_code
_entity_poly.pdbx_strand_id
1 'polypeptide(L)'
;RQRNSHHRTLYNKQFEVLFSHDLGSSPDGKLSKKMIEYGKEILTKLRDIAKSHGCLESNMRGIATAVFRKAKNGEAFLEMIKKEVGIRLRCIDQDLEGKIGFMTGLSFAKK
;
A
#
# COMPACT_ATOMS: atom_id res chain seq x y z
N ARG A 1 -21.96 -13.12 -23.50
CA ARG A 1 -20.97 -13.98 -22.80
C ARG A 1 -20.55 -13.31 -21.50
N GLN A 2 -21.24 -13.56 -20.38
CA GLN A 2 -20.83 -13.06 -19.06
C GLN A 2 -19.70 -13.95 -18.53
N ARG A 3 -18.51 -13.38 -18.32
CA ARG A 3 -17.44 -14.07 -17.57
C ARG A 3 -17.70 -13.84 -16.09
N ASN A 4 -18.41 -14.76 -15.45
CA ASN A 4 -18.42 -14.87 -14.00
C ASN A 4 -17.03 -15.37 -13.56
N SER A 5 -16.07 -14.48 -13.36
CA SER A 5 -14.83 -14.82 -12.68
C SER A 5 -15.08 -14.77 -11.17
N HIS A 6 -15.25 -15.93 -10.54
CA HIS A 6 -15.23 -16.04 -9.09
C HIS A 6 -13.84 -15.59 -8.59
N HIS A 7 -13.77 -14.39 -8.01
CA HIS A 7 -12.56 -13.89 -7.37
C HIS A 7 -12.47 -14.51 -5.97
N ARG A 8 -11.54 -15.45 -5.78
CA ARG A 8 -11.25 -16.06 -4.48
C ARG A 8 -10.01 -15.40 -3.88
N THR A 9 -10.14 -14.83 -2.68
CA THR A 9 -8.99 -14.38 -1.90
C THR A 9 -8.19 -15.58 -1.45
N LEU A 10 -6.93 -15.68 -1.88
CA LEU A 10 -6.04 -16.77 -1.50
C LEU A 10 -5.38 -16.54 -0.14
N TYR A 11 -5.15 -15.28 0.22
CA TYR A 11 -4.47 -14.88 1.44
C TYR A 11 -4.81 -13.43 1.82
N ASN A 12 -4.94 -13.15 3.12
CA ASN A 12 -5.13 -11.80 3.66
C ASN A 12 -4.29 -11.64 4.94
N LYS A 13 -3.48 -10.58 5.00
CA LYS A 13 -2.66 -10.23 6.15
C LYS A 13 -2.50 -8.72 6.23
N GLN A 14 -2.56 -8.18 7.44
CA GLN A 14 -2.37 -6.77 7.74
C GLN A 14 -1.23 -6.59 8.73
N PHE A 15 -0.49 -5.50 8.55
CA PHE A 15 0.52 -5.01 9.48
C PHE A 15 0.19 -3.57 9.82
N GLU A 16 0.30 -3.23 11.10
CA GLU A 16 0.13 -1.85 11.56
C GLU A 16 1.43 -1.08 11.40
N VAL A 17 1.37 0.07 10.73
CA VAL A 17 2.50 1.00 10.59
C VAL A 17 1.99 2.42 10.79
N LEU A 18 2.47 3.08 11.84
CA LEU A 18 1.96 4.37 12.32
C LEU A 18 2.55 5.57 11.55
N PHE A 19 2.52 5.54 10.22
CA PHE A 19 3.04 6.62 9.37
C PHE A 19 2.42 7.99 9.71
N SER A 20 1.11 8.04 9.97
CA SER A 20 0.40 9.29 10.31
C SER A 20 0.91 9.90 11.61
N HIS A 21 1.16 9.08 12.63
CA HIS A 21 1.65 9.54 13.92
C HIS A 21 3.08 10.08 13.82
N ASP A 22 3.94 9.37 13.06
CA ASP A 22 5.32 9.79 12.81
C ASP A 22 5.37 11.14 12.07
N LEU A 23 4.56 11.30 11.02
CA LEU A 23 4.46 12.57 10.31
C LEU A 23 3.89 13.70 11.19
N GLY A 24 2.86 13.41 12.01
CA GLY A 24 2.26 14.40 12.91
C GLY A 24 3.21 14.90 14.00
N SER A 25 4.16 14.06 14.41
CA SER A 25 5.22 14.41 15.38
C SER A 25 6.47 14.97 14.71
N SER A 26 6.49 15.07 13.38
CA SER A 26 7.68 15.48 12.62
C SER A 26 7.84 17.00 12.59
N PRO A 27 8.96 17.54 13.08
CA PRO A 27 9.20 18.99 13.05
C PRO A 27 9.47 19.52 11.64
N ASP A 28 9.93 18.68 10.70
CA ASP A 28 10.28 19.09 9.33
C ASP A 28 9.26 18.66 8.28
N GLY A 29 8.18 17.97 8.68
CA GLY A 29 7.12 17.47 7.81
C GLY A 29 7.57 16.29 6.95
N LYS A 30 8.56 15.52 7.42
CA LYS A 30 9.06 14.30 6.79
C LYS A 30 8.79 13.08 7.64
N LEU A 31 8.63 11.94 6.99
CA LEU A 31 8.70 10.64 7.66
C LEU A 31 10.12 10.44 8.19
N SER A 32 10.22 10.01 9.44
CA SER A 32 11.50 9.71 10.09
C SER A 32 12.20 8.53 9.41
N LYS A 33 13.53 8.50 9.49
CA LYS A 33 14.33 7.41 8.94
C LYS A 33 13.91 6.06 9.52
N LYS A 34 13.67 6.01 10.84
CA LYS A 34 13.21 4.81 11.54
C LYS A 34 11.87 4.31 10.97
N MET A 35 10.93 5.21 10.70
CA MET A 35 9.64 4.85 10.13
C MET A 35 9.76 4.39 8.67
N ILE A 36 10.65 5.00 7.89
CA ILE A 36 10.96 4.59 6.52
C ILE A 36 11.54 3.18 6.47
N GLU A 37 12.54 2.90 7.32
CA GLU A 37 13.16 1.58 7.41
C GLU A 37 12.16 0.50 7.83
N TYR A 38 11.37 0.80 8.86
CA TYR A 38 10.33 -0.12 9.33
C TYR A 38 9.27 -0.37 8.25
N GLY A 39 8.79 0.68 7.58
CA GLY A 39 7.87 0.57 6.46
C GLY A 39 8.42 -0.29 5.32
N LYS A 40 9.70 -0.13 4.99
CA LYS A 40 10.41 -0.94 3.98
C LYS A 40 10.49 -2.40 4.39
N GLU A 41 10.81 -2.68 5.65
CA GLU A 41 10.88 -4.03 6.20
C GLU A 41 9.52 -4.75 6.08
N ILE A 42 8.44 -4.09 6.48
CA ILE A 42 7.08 -4.64 6.40
C ILE A 42 6.67 -4.90 4.95
N LEU A 43 6.93 -3.95 4.04
CA LEU A 43 6.63 -4.13 2.62
C LEU A 43 7.46 -5.26 1.99
N THR A 44 8.70 -5.44 2.43
CA THR A 44 9.54 -6.57 2.02
C THR A 44 8.94 -7.89 2.46
N LYS A 45 8.50 -8.01 3.72
CA LYS A 45 7.80 -9.19 4.22
C LYS A 45 6.54 -9.49 3.42
N LEU A 46 5.75 -8.47 3.09
CA LEU A 46 4.55 -8.62 2.27
C LEU A 46 4.86 -9.10 0.84
N ARG A 47 5.93 -8.57 0.22
CA ARG A 47 6.42 -9.04 -1.09
C ARG A 47 6.81 -10.51 -1.03
N ASP A 48 7.52 -10.94 0.02
CA ASP A 48 7.97 -12.32 0.15
C ASP A 48 6.80 -13.29 0.36
N ILE A 49 5.80 -12.88 1.15
CA ILE A 49 4.54 -13.62 1.30
C ILE A 49 3.80 -13.70 -0.04
N ALA A 50 3.71 -12.61 -0.79
CA ALA A 50 3.06 -12.63 -2.10
C ALA A 50 3.78 -13.57 -3.07
N LYS A 51 5.12 -13.58 -3.07
CA LYS A 51 5.93 -14.51 -3.88
C LYS A 51 5.73 -15.95 -3.48
N SER A 52 5.65 -16.27 -2.18
CA SER A 52 5.43 -17.66 -1.72
C SER A 52 4.07 -18.21 -2.16
N HIS A 53 3.10 -17.35 -2.40
CA HIS A 53 1.81 -17.68 -3.01
C HIS A 53 1.79 -17.62 -4.55
N GLY A 54 2.94 -17.48 -5.20
CA GLY A 54 3.08 -17.49 -6.67
C GLY A 54 2.78 -16.16 -7.37
N CYS A 55 2.70 -15.04 -6.63
CA CYS A 55 2.50 -13.73 -7.24
C CYS A 55 3.80 -13.22 -7.89
N LEU A 56 3.74 -12.88 -9.18
CA LEU A 56 4.83 -12.23 -9.89
C LEU A 56 4.97 -10.77 -9.42
N GLU A 57 6.21 -10.27 -9.33
CA GLU A 57 6.49 -8.87 -8.96
C GLU A 57 5.76 -7.88 -9.89
N SER A 58 5.68 -8.21 -11.18
CA SER A 58 4.97 -7.42 -12.19
C SER A 58 3.48 -7.22 -11.85
N ASN A 59 2.88 -8.09 -11.04
CA ASN A 59 1.48 -8.03 -10.62
C ASN A 59 1.29 -7.37 -9.25
N MET A 60 2.37 -7.11 -8.50
CA MET A 60 2.28 -6.44 -7.20
C MET A 60 1.95 -4.97 -7.39
N ARG A 61 0.84 -4.54 -6.79
CA ARG A 61 0.37 -3.15 -6.78
C ARG A 61 -0.04 -2.79 -5.37
N GLY A 62 0.26 -1.56 -4.98
CA GLY A 62 -0.23 -1.01 -3.72
C GLY A 62 -0.70 0.42 -3.90
N ILE A 63 -1.52 0.84 -2.93
CA ILE A 63 -2.10 2.18 -2.88
C ILE A 63 -1.48 2.89 -1.68
N ALA A 64 -0.93 4.06 -1.93
CA ALA A 64 -0.46 4.97 -0.89
C ALA A 64 -1.49 6.09 -0.71
N THR A 65 -1.90 6.30 0.53
CA THR A 65 -2.97 7.24 0.88
C THR A 65 -2.41 8.57 1.37
N ALA A 66 -3.24 9.37 2.05
CA ALA A 66 -2.99 10.77 2.39
C ALA A 66 -1.65 11.08 3.08
N VAL A 67 -1.11 10.17 3.90
CA VAL A 67 0.16 10.42 4.61
C VAL A 67 1.31 10.66 3.64
N PHE A 68 1.36 9.89 2.55
CA PHE A 68 2.42 9.98 1.56
C PHE A 68 2.27 11.19 0.62
N ARG A 69 1.06 11.76 0.49
CA ARG A 69 0.87 13.07 -0.18
C ARG A 69 1.35 14.23 0.68
N LYS A 70 1.19 14.12 2.01
CA LYS A 70 1.51 15.20 2.97
C LYS A 70 2.99 15.23 3.36
N ALA A 71 3.64 14.08 3.44
CA ALA A 71 5.05 13.99 3.78
C ALA A 71 5.92 14.56 2.66
N LYS A 72 6.85 15.48 2.97
CA LYS A 72 7.77 16.07 1.96
C LYS A 72 8.67 15.03 1.29
N ASN A 73 8.92 13.91 1.95
CA ASN A 73 9.68 12.77 1.43
C ASN A 73 8.79 11.56 1.08
N GLY A 74 7.48 11.74 0.98
CA GLY A 74 6.54 10.66 0.65
C GLY A 74 6.78 10.07 -0.74
N GLU A 75 6.98 10.91 -1.76
CA GLU A 75 7.30 10.45 -3.11
C GLU A 75 8.64 9.70 -3.18
N ALA A 76 9.66 10.21 -2.50
CA ALA A 76 10.95 9.55 -2.40
C ALA A 76 10.84 8.16 -1.76
N PHE A 77 9.98 8.00 -0.74
CA PHE A 77 9.68 6.69 -0.16
C PHE A 77 9.03 5.75 -1.18
N LEU A 78 8.06 6.21 -1.97
CA LEU A 78 7.39 5.37 -2.98
C LEU A 78 8.36 4.88 -4.05
N GLU A 79 9.23 5.76 -4.56
CA GLU A 79 10.24 5.38 -5.55
C GLU A 79 11.30 4.43 -4.96
N MET A 80 11.69 4.63 -3.70
CA MET A 80 12.57 3.70 -2.97
C MET A 80 11.94 2.30 -2.88
N ILE A 81 10.66 2.19 -2.51
CA ILE A 81 9.97 0.90 -2.44
C ILE A 81 9.91 0.21 -3.80
N LYS A 82 9.63 0.96 -4.86
CA LYS A 82 9.64 0.43 -6.22
C LYS A 82 11.02 -0.10 -6.62
N LYS A 83 12.09 0.63 -6.31
CA LYS A 83 13.47 0.26 -6.65
C LYS A 83 14.00 -0.91 -5.83
N GLU A 84 13.77 -0.90 -4.51
CA GLU A 84 14.39 -1.86 -3.58
C GLU A 84 13.51 -3.07 -3.27
N VAL A 85 12.19 -2.89 -3.23
CA VAL A 85 11.24 -3.96 -2.89
C VAL A 85 10.56 -4.54 -4.13
N GLY A 86 10.50 -3.78 -5.23
CA GLY A 86 9.84 -4.21 -6.47
C GLY A 86 8.31 -4.06 -6.44
N ILE A 87 7.76 -3.39 -5.43
CA ILE A 87 6.32 -3.10 -5.34
C ILE A 87 6.04 -1.74 -5.98
N ARG A 88 5.11 -1.71 -6.94
CA ARG A 88 4.60 -0.45 -7.48
C ARG A 88 3.51 0.12 -6.59
N LEU A 89 3.87 1.11 -5.79
CA LEU A 89 2.93 1.91 -5.01
C LEU A 89 2.49 3.12 -5.83
N ARG A 90 1.18 3.37 -5.87
CA ARG A 90 0.61 4.59 -6.45
C ARG A 90 0.03 5.45 -5.35
N CYS A 91 0.49 6.70 -5.26
CA CYS A 91 -0.20 7.68 -4.45
C CYS A 91 -1.49 8.09 -5.17
N ILE A 92 -2.63 7.94 -4.50
CA ILE A 92 -3.93 8.31 -5.05
C ILE A 92 -4.47 9.55 -4.36
N ASP A 93 -5.33 10.31 -5.03
CA ASP A 93 -6.02 11.45 -4.43
C ASP A 93 -7.22 11.01 -3.59
N GLN A 94 -7.69 11.90 -2.71
CA GLN A 94 -8.74 11.61 -1.73
C GLN A 94 -10.05 11.16 -2.38
N ASP A 95 -10.42 11.72 -3.53
CA ASP A 95 -11.62 11.32 -4.27
C ASP A 95 -11.53 9.88 -4.80
N LEU A 96 -10.33 9.45 -5.20
CA LEU A 96 -10.10 8.09 -5.66
C LEU A 96 -10.07 7.11 -4.48
N GLU A 97 -9.55 7.53 -3.33
CA GLU A 97 -9.59 6.76 -2.08
C GLU A 97 -11.04 6.48 -1.64
N GLY A 98 -11.91 7.49 -1.72
CA GLY A 98 -13.34 7.33 -1.47
C GLY A 98 -14.04 6.38 -2.44
N LYS A 99 -13.73 6.47 -3.75
CA LYS A 99 -14.25 5.55 -4.76
C LYS A 99 -13.79 4.11 -4.54
N ILE A 100 -12.53 3.89 -4.20
CA ILE A 100 -11.98 2.55 -3.93
C ILE A 100 -12.61 1.97 -2.66
N GLY A 101 -12.75 2.78 -1.60
CA GLY A 101 -13.47 2.38 -0.38
C GLY A 101 -14.91 1.94 -0.67
N PHE A 102 -15.64 2.74 -1.46
CA PHE A 102 -17.01 2.44 -1.86
C PHE A 102 -17.11 1.16 -2.72
N MET A 103 -16.26 1.01 -3.74
CA MET A 103 -16.23 -0.19 -4.60
C MET A 103 -15.86 -1.46 -3.81
N THR A 104 -14.92 -1.34 -2.87
CA THR A 104 -14.55 -2.44 -1.97
C THR A 104 -15.75 -2.83 -1.11
N GLY A 105 -16.44 -1.86 -0.49
CA GLY A 105 -17.66 -2.08 0.27
C GLY A 105 -18.76 -2.76 -0.54
N LEU A 106 -19.02 -2.31 -1.78
CA LEU A 106 -19.99 -2.94 -2.68
C LEU A 106 -19.60 -4.37 -3.08
N SER A 107 -18.30 -4.66 -3.24
CA SER A 107 -17.81 -6.01 -3.55
C SER A 107 -18.04 -6.99 -2.40
N PHE A 108 -18.12 -6.51 -1.15
CA PHE A 108 -18.46 -7.33 0.02
C PHE A 108 -19.97 -7.35 0.32
N ALA A 109 -20.71 -6.30 -0.05
CA ALA A 109 -22.16 -6.19 0.17
C ALA A 109 -23.00 -7.02 -0.81
N LYS A 110 -22.44 -7.46 -1.95
CA LYS A 110 -23.04 -8.51 -2.77
C LYS A 110 -22.74 -9.89 -2.18
N LYS A 111 -23.49 -10.26 -1.15
CA LYS A 111 -23.63 -11.64 -0.69
C LYS A 111 -25.10 -12.01 -0.67
#